data_AF-A0A7V6PYV2-F1
#
_entry.id   AF-A0A7V6PYV2-F1
#
_cell.length_a   1.000
_cell.length_b   1.000
_cell.length_c   1.000
_cell.angle_alpha   90.00
_cell.angle_beta   90.00
_cell.angle_gamma   90.00
#
_symmetry.space_group_name_H-M   'P 1'
#
loop_
_entity.id
_entity.type
_entity.pdbx_description
1 polymer ?
#
loop_
_entity_poly.entity_id
_entity_poly.type
_entity_poly.pdbx_seq_one_letter_code
_entity_poly.pdbx_strand_id
1 'polypeptide(L)'
;MNKKYYFAYGSCTNVESFKNTMRKVGYEDKFHICGVGILSDYRLAFTRNSCNWKGGVLDIVESPRDYVLGVVYEIPEEAISAIDAREGAPTYYKRIDKIKVELGHDQIETFTYTVVDKHMDEIEPSEKYFDVVYSGMGHRFPADYINEYLINHCKQRFGKSFVKTPQNKLYHDYEKPKTEFMRLNPEFYELLKQMALFFGDDNNKAETVKPTPEMFRLLAKCAEAAARGELDFGHMIPREMYNRLASEFQRISGVRVKSL
;
A
#
# COMPACT_ATOMS: atom_id res chain seq x y z
N MET A 1 -17.48 -18.78 5.78
CA MET A 1 -16.09 -19.12 5.40
C MET A 1 -15.19 -18.56 6.47
N ASN A 2 -14.31 -19.39 7.02
CA ASN A 2 -13.31 -18.91 7.96
C ASN A 2 -12.34 -17.99 7.21
N LYS A 3 -11.98 -16.87 7.84
CA LYS A 3 -11.02 -15.93 7.29
C LYS A 3 -9.69 -16.06 8.04
N LYS A 4 -8.61 -15.81 7.32
CA LYS A 4 -7.24 -15.83 7.83
C LYS A 4 -6.51 -14.58 7.35
N TYR A 5 -5.59 -14.09 8.17
CA TYR A 5 -4.74 -12.96 7.82
C TYR A 5 -3.39 -13.45 7.33
N TYR A 6 -2.99 -13.01 6.14
CA TYR A 6 -1.73 -13.34 5.47
C TYR A 6 -0.83 -12.10 5.41
N PHE A 7 0.39 -12.20 5.95
CA PHE A 7 1.40 -11.16 5.85
C PHE A 7 2.36 -11.42 4.69
N ALA A 8 2.27 -10.59 3.64
CA ALA A 8 3.08 -10.68 2.43
C ALA A 8 4.19 -9.62 2.43
N TYR A 9 5.45 -10.03 2.36
CA TYR A 9 6.61 -9.12 2.32
C TYR A 9 7.40 -9.17 1.00
N GLY A 10 7.19 -10.20 0.18
CA GLY A 10 7.88 -10.42 -1.09
C GLY A 10 7.01 -10.08 -2.31
N SER A 11 7.12 -10.87 -3.38
CA SER A 11 6.35 -10.65 -4.62
C SER A 11 4.81 -10.63 -4.46
N CYS A 12 4.29 -11.15 -3.35
CA CYS A 12 2.87 -11.07 -3.00
C CYS A 12 2.42 -9.66 -2.57
N THR A 13 3.33 -8.71 -2.32
CA THR A 13 2.97 -7.28 -2.11
C THR A 13 2.42 -6.64 -3.39
N ASN A 14 2.78 -7.18 -4.56
CA ASN A 14 2.20 -6.80 -5.83
C ASN A 14 0.80 -7.40 -5.96
N VAL A 15 -0.23 -6.54 -5.86
CA VAL A 15 -1.64 -6.96 -5.82
C VAL A 15 -2.05 -7.71 -7.09
N GLU A 16 -1.59 -7.29 -8.27
CA GLU A 16 -1.91 -8.00 -9.51
C GLU A 16 -1.28 -9.39 -9.52
N SER A 17 -0.03 -9.52 -9.08
CA SER A 17 0.63 -10.81 -8.90
C SER A 17 -0.12 -11.71 -7.91
N PHE A 18 -0.58 -11.15 -6.79
CA PHE A 18 -1.36 -11.87 -5.77
C PHE A 18 -2.73 -12.30 -6.31
N LYS A 19 -3.45 -11.40 -6.99
CA LYS A 19 -4.74 -11.68 -7.65
C LYS A 19 -4.63 -12.83 -8.66
N ASN A 20 -3.56 -12.86 -9.45
CA ASN A 20 -3.28 -13.96 -10.38
C ASN A 20 -3.07 -15.30 -9.67
N THR A 21 -2.62 -15.29 -8.41
CA THR A 21 -2.52 -16.52 -7.59
C THR A 21 -3.89 -16.97 -7.12
N MET A 22 -4.69 -16.04 -6.60
CA MET A 22 -6.05 -16.31 -6.13
C MET A 22 -6.97 -16.78 -7.26
N ARG A 23 -6.78 -16.29 -8.49
CA ARG A 23 -7.55 -16.72 -9.67
C ARG A 23 -7.45 -18.21 -9.94
N LYS A 24 -6.32 -18.85 -9.60
CA LYS A 24 -6.11 -20.30 -9.82
C LYS A 24 -7.08 -21.17 -9.02
N VAL A 25 -7.71 -20.60 -8.00
CA VAL A 25 -8.67 -21.28 -7.11
C VAL A 25 -10.05 -20.59 -7.08
N GLY A 26 -10.30 -19.61 -7.95
CA GLY A 26 -11.60 -18.91 -8.02
C GLY A 26 -11.87 -17.94 -6.86
N TYR A 27 -10.81 -17.33 -6.31
CA TYR A 27 -10.85 -16.39 -5.19
C TYR A 27 -10.27 -15.00 -5.53
N GLU A 28 -10.14 -14.66 -6.82
CA GLU A 28 -9.53 -13.42 -7.32
C GLU A 28 -10.18 -12.12 -6.82
N ASP A 29 -11.45 -12.16 -6.42
CA ASP A 29 -12.20 -11.01 -5.89
C ASP A 29 -12.71 -11.28 -4.46
N LYS A 30 -12.11 -12.27 -3.77
CA LYS A 30 -12.54 -12.73 -2.44
C LYS A 30 -11.50 -12.48 -1.34
N PHE A 31 -10.55 -11.58 -1.58
CA PHE A 31 -9.60 -11.12 -0.57
C PHE A 31 -9.78 -9.62 -0.30
N HIS A 32 -9.36 -9.18 0.88
CA HIS A 32 -9.33 -7.78 1.26
C HIS A 32 -7.93 -7.37 1.71
N ILE A 33 -7.48 -6.17 1.34
CA ILE A 33 -6.21 -5.61 1.80
C ILE A 33 -6.50 -4.83 3.08
N CYS A 34 -6.03 -5.34 4.21
CA CYS A 34 -6.24 -4.70 5.52
C CYS A 34 -5.33 -3.48 5.73
N GLY A 35 -4.16 -3.47 5.08
CA GLY A 35 -3.21 -2.36 5.14
C GLY A 35 -1.75 -2.83 5.09
N VAL A 36 -0.86 -1.93 5.51
CA VAL A 36 0.57 -2.22 5.68
C VAL A 36 0.81 -2.62 7.13
N GLY A 37 1.31 -3.82 7.34
CA GLY A 37 1.70 -4.33 8.64
C GLY A 37 3.19 -4.19 8.91
N ILE A 38 3.56 -4.12 10.18
CA ILE A 38 4.95 -4.09 10.66
C ILE A 38 5.23 -5.38 11.42
N LEU A 39 6.23 -6.12 10.96
CA LEU A 39 6.77 -7.29 11.62
C LEU A 39 8.11 -6.94 12.26
N SER A 40 8.14 -6.82 13.59
CA SER A 40 9.34 -6.46 14.36
C SER A 40 10.29 -7.65 14.53
N ASP A 41 11.58 -7.35 14.73
CA ASP A 41 12.68 -8.30 14.95
C ASP A 41 12.99 -9.21 13.75
N TYR A 42 12.66 -8.76 12.53
CA TYR A 42 13.02 -9.41 11.28
C TYR A 42 13.59 -8.39 10.29
N ARG A 43 14.38 -8.88 9.34
CA ARG A 43 14.82 -8.12 8.15
C ARG A 43 14.57 -8.90 6.86
N LEU A 44 14.52 -8.18 5.75
CA LEU A 44 14.50 -8.77 4.41
C LEU A 44 15.88 -9.32 4.02
N ALA A 45 15.90 -10.44 3.30
CA ALA A 45 17.11 -11.05 2.74
C ALA A 45 16.78 -11.92 1.50
N PHE A 46 17.71 -12.07 0.57
CA PHE A 46 17.54 -12.95 -0.61
C PHE A 46 18.15 -14.33 -0.37
N THR A 47 17.56 -15.12 0.52
CA THR A 47 18.19 -16.35 1.06
C THR A 47 17.96 -17.60 0.20
N ARG A 48 17.28 -17.51 -0.94
CA ARG A 48 17.01 -18.68 -1.79
C ARG A 48 17.05 -18.35 -3.27
N ASN A 49 17.63 -19.25 -4.06
CA ASN A 49 17.54 -19.18 -5.52
C ASN A 49 16.21 -19.79 -6.01
N SER A 50 15.50 -19.09 -6.88
CA SER A 50 14.29 -19.58 -7.52
C SER A 50 14.52 -19.88 -9.00
N CYS A 51 14.24 -21.11 -9.41
CA CYS A 51 14.28 -21.48 -10.84
C CYS A 51 13.25 -20.67 -11.67
N ASN A 52 12.08 -20.36 -11.10
CA ASN A 52 11.02 -19.63 -11.79
C ASN A 52 11.39 -18.15 -11.99
N TRP A 53 12.05 -17.55 -10.99
CA TRP A 53 12.48 -16.16 -11.05
C TRP A 53 13.89 -16.01 -11.62
N LYS A 54 14.66 -17.10 -11.75
CA LYS A 54 16.05 -17.14 -12.21
C LYS A 54 16.98 -16.23 -11.39
N GLY A 55 16.84 -16.29 -10.08
CA GLY A 55 17.65 -15.51 -9.13
C GLY A 55 17.15 -15.61 -7.70
N GLY A 56 17.79 -14.85 -6.81
CA GLY A 56 17.42 -14.72 -5.41
C GLY A 56 15.99 -14.23 -5.21
N VAL A 57 15.30 -14.79 -4.21
CA VAL A 57 13.96 -14.38 -3.79
C VAL A 57 13.95 -13.97 -2.33
N LEU A 58 13.07 -13.01 -2.00
CA LEU A 58 12.96 -12.47 -0.65
C LEU A 58 12.51 -13.52 0.36
N ASP A 59 13.02 -13.35 1.55
CA ASP A 59 12.75 -14.08 2.76
C ASP A 59 12.82 -13.12 3.95
N ILE A 60 12.35 -13.58 5.10
CA ILE A 60 12.55 -12.93 6.39
C ILE A 60 13.56 -13.72 7.23
N VAL A 61 14.45 -12.98 7.87
CA VAL A 61 15.45 -13.52 8.80
C VAL A 61 15.34 -12.77 10.11
N GLU A 62 15.41 -13.48 11.22
CA GLU A 62 15.43 -12.88 12.56
C GLU A 62 16.58 -11.88 12.65
N SER A 63 16.28 -10.67 13.08
CA SER A 63 17.23 -9.58 13.24
C SER A 63 16.68 -8.62 14.29
N PRO A 64 17.15 -8.73 15.55
CA PRO A 64 16.60 -7.93 16.64
C PRO A 64 16.68 -6.43 16.35
N ARG A 65 15.60 -5.71 16.64
CA ARG A 65 15.43 -4.25 16.40
C ARG A 65 15.27 -3.82 14.94
N ASP A 66 15.39 -4.73 13.98
CA ASP A 66 14.94 -4.47 12.61
C ASP A 66 13.44 -4.70 12.49
N TYR A 67 12.87 -4.31 11.35
CA TYR A 67 11.48 -4.57 11.04
C TYR A 67 11.27 -4.82 9.55
N VAL A 68 10.20 -5.54 9.23
CA VAL A 68 9.74 -5.78 7.87
C VAL A 68 8.36 -5.15 7.68
N LEU A 69 8.22 -4.33 6.64
CA LEU A 69 6.91 -3.93 6.12
C LEU A 69 6.36 -5.00 5.19
N GLY A 70 5.07 -5.29 5.35
CA GLY A 70 4.35 -6.23 4.50
C GLY A 70 2.91 -5.78 4.26
N VAL A 71 2.28 -6.34 3.23
CA VAL A 71 0.84 -6.17 3.00
C VAL A 71 0.10 -7.25 3.76
N VAL A 72 -0.87 -6.84 4.59
CA VAL A 72 -1.77 -7.76 5.28
C VAL A 72 -3.00 -7.99 4.42
N TYR A 73 -3.24 -9.24 4.04
CA TYR A 73 -4.44 -9.68 3.34
C TYR A 73 -5.36 -10.44 4.28
N GLU A 74 -6.65 -10.15 4.25
CA GLU A 74 -7.68 -11.04 4.77
C GLU A 74 -8.16 -11.93 3.61
N ILE A 75 -8.03 -13.25 3.78
CA ILE A 75 -8.39 -14.23 2.75
C ILE A 75 -9.25 -15.36 3.32
N PRO A 76 -10.03 -16.06 2.47
CA PRO A 76 -10.68 -17.32 2.85
C PRO A 76 -9.64 -18.40 3.13
N GLU A 77 -9.87 -19.20 4.16
CA GLU A 77 -8.98 -20.30 4.56
C GLU A 77 -8.74 -21.29 3.40
N GLU A 78 -9.73 -21.49 2.54
CA GLU A 78 -9.67 -22.36 1.37
C GLU A 78 -8.65 -21.88 0.31
N ALA A 79 -8.41 -20.56 0.24
CA ALA A 79 -7.47 -19.95 -0.70
C ALA A 79 -6.00 -20.09 -0.28
N ILE A 80 -5.72 -20.52 0.95
CA ILE A 80 -4.35 -20.71 1.45
C ILE A 80 -3.58 -21.73 0.59
N SER A 81 -4.27 -22.77 0.12
CA SER A 81 -3.68 -23.79 -0.77
C SER A 81 -3.05 -23.21 -2.04
N ALA A 82 -3.58 -22.11 -2.57
CA ALA A 82 -3.01 -21.42 -3.73
C ALA A 82 -1.71 -20.70 -3.39
N ILE A 83 -1.59 -20.17 -2.16
CA ILE A 83 -0.37 -19.53 -1.67
C ILE A 83 0.67 -20.61 -1.39
N ASP A 84 0.30 -21.72 -0.76
CA ASP A 84 1.22 -22.86 -0.56
C ASP A 84 1.83 -23.35 -1.87
N ALA A 85 0.98 -23.52 -2.89
CA ALA A 85 1.43 -23.94 -4.21
C ALA A 85 2.35 -22.89 -4.86
N ARG A 86 2.10 -21.60 -4.65
CA ARG A 86 2.96 -20.51 -5.15
C ARG A 86 4.32 -20.51 -4.47
N GLU A 87 4.34 -20.62 -3.15
CA GLU A 87 5.57 -20.61 -2.35
C GLU A 87 6.30 -21.96 -2.39
N GLY A 88 5.65 -22.99 -2.94
CA GLY A 88 6.15 -24.37 -2.97
C GLY A 88 6.32 -24.93 -1.55
N ALA A 89 5.37 -24.60 -0.68
CA ALA A 89 5.37 -25.03 0.70
C ALA A 89 4.96 -26.51 0.84
N PRO A 90 5.55 -27.26 1.79
CA PRO A 90 6.57 -26.84 2.73
C PRO A 90 8.02 -27.00 2.22
N THR A 91 8.25 -27.35 0.94
CA THR A 91 9.57 -27.74 0.42
C THR A 91 10.54 -26.57 0.31
N TYR A 92 10.10 -25.45 -0.25
CA TYR A 92 10.98 -24.29 -0.51
C TYR A 92 10.82 -23.19 0.52
N TYR A 93 9.58 -22.94 0.90
CA TYR A 93 9.20 -22.11 2.02
C TYR A 93 8.37 -22.95 2.98
N LYS A 94 8.48 -22.70 4.28
CA LYS A 94 7.55 -23.20 5.30
C LYS A 94 6.63 -22.09 5.75
N ARG A 95 5.39 -22.45 6.10
CA ARG A 95 4.46 -21.51 6.72
C ARG A 95 4.83 -21.31 8.19
N ILE A 96 4.73 -20.07 8.64
CA ILE A 96 4.74 -19.69 10.06
C ILE A 96 3.34 -19.18 10.38
N ASP A 97 2.63 -19.87 11.28
CA ASP A 97 1.34 -19.43 11.78
C ASP A 97 1.49 -18.58 13.06
N LYS A 98 0.47 -17.76 13.35
CA LYS A 98 0.38 -16.92 14.55
C LYS A 98 1.53 -15.92 14.71
N ILE A 99 2.06 -15.42 13.60
CA ILE A 99 3.03 -14.32 13.64
C ILE A 99 2.29 -13.02 13.92
N LYS A 100 2.75 -12.28 14.93
CA LYS A 100 2.13 -11.03 15.38
C LYS A 100 2.66 -9.87 14.55
N VAL A 101 1.75 -9.12 13.95
CA VAL A 101 2.05 -7.97 13.09
C VAL A 101 1.29 -6.77 13.63
N GLU A 102 1.95 -5.62 13.71
CA GLU A 102 1.29 -4.35 14.01
C GLU A 102 0.58 -3.85 12.76
N LEU A 103 -0.73 -3.59 12.86
CA LEU A 103 -1.55 -3.03 11.80
C LEU A 103 -2.24 -1.78 12.35
N GLY A 104 -1.65 -0.62 12.09
CA GLY A 104 -2.10 0.63 12.69
C GLY A 104 -1.83 0.65 14.20
N HIS A 105 -2.88 0.70 15.02
CA HIS A 105 -2.78 0.65 16.49
C HIS A 105 -3.04 -0.75 17.06
N ASP A 106 -3.44 -1.70 16.20
CA ASP A 106 -3.79 -3.06 16.61
C ASP A 106 -2.62 -4.02 16.36
N GLN A 107 -2.55 -5.07 17.18
CA GLN A 107 -1.70 -6.23 16.92
C GLN A 107 -2.59 -7.37 16.44
N ILE A 108 -2.31 -7.90 15.26
CA ILE A 108 -3.07 -8.99 14.66
C ILE A 108 -2.21 -10.24 14.52
N GLU A 109 -2.83 -11.41 14.69
CA GLU A 109 -2.20 -12.70 14.37
C GLU A 109 -2.40 -13.01 12.89
N THR A 110 -1.29 -13.23 12.20
CA THR A 110 -1.25 -13.57 10.78
C THR A 110 -0.50 -14.88 10.57
N PHE A 111 -0.53 -15.40 9.35
CA PHE A 111 0.47 -16.36 8.89
C PHE A 111 1.34 -15.73 7.81
N THR A 112 2.56 -16.25 7.65
CA THR A 112 3.48 -15.86 6.59
C THR A 112 4.31 -17.07 6.15
N TYR A 113 5.25 -16.86 5.24
CA TYR A 113 6.16 -17.88 4.76
C TYR A 113 7.60 -17.49 5.05
N THR A 114 8.47 -18.47 5.25
CA THR A 114 9.92 -18.24 5.34
C THR A 114 10.67 -19.37 4.64
N VAL A 115 11.84 -19.10 4.08
CA VAL A 115 12.64 -20.11 3.41
C VAL A 115 13.04 -21.22 4.39
N VAL A 116 12.96 -22.47 3.93
CA VAL A 116 13.37 -23.65 4.71
C VAL A 116 14.89 -23.71 4.84
N ASP A 117 15.59 -23.77 3.70
CA ASP A 117 17.04 -23.86 3.61
C ASP A 117 17.62 -22.52 3.15
N LYS A 118 18.04 -21.70 4.12
CA LYS A 118 18.49 -20.32 3.91
C LYS A 118 19.97 -20.27 3.49
N HIS A 119 20.24 -19.69 2.33
CA HIS A 119 21.58 -19.29 1.88
C HIS A 119 21.93 -17.90 2.44
N MET A 120 22.65 -17.87 3.55
CA MET A 120 22.89 -16.63 4.31
C MET A 120 23.83 -15.63 3.64
N ASP A 121 24.65 -16.06 2.68
CA ASP A 121 25.43 -15.15 1.84
C ASP A 121 24.58 -14.38 0.82
N GLU A 122 23.27 -14.69 0.79
CA GLU A 122 22.26 -14.14 -0.11
C GLU A 122 22.58 -14.39 -1.59
N ILE A 123 21.56 -14.28 -2.44
CA ILE A 123 21.66 -14.56 -3.86
C ILE A 123 21.08 -13.36 -4.60
N GLU A 124 21.79 -12.89 -5.62
CA GLU A 124 21.33 -11.73 -6.38
C GLU A 124 19.95 -12.00 -7.00
N PRO A 125 18.95 -11.13 -6.79
CA PRO A 125 17.65 -11.28 -7.44
C PRO A 125 17.77 -11.01 -8.95
N SER A 126 16.93 -11.68 -9.74
CA SER A 126 16.77 -11.28 -11.13
C SER A 126 16.08 -9.92 -11.23
N GLU A 127 16.36 -9.18 -12.30
CA GLU A 127 15.72 -7.88 -12.57
C GLU A 127 14.19 -8.00 -12.62
N LYS A 128 13.68 -9.08 -13.22
CA LYS A 128 12.24 -9.34 -13.29
C LYS A 128 11.63 -9.51 -11.91
N TYR A 129 12.28 -10.24 -11.00
CA TYR A 129 11.78 -10.43 -9.64
C TYR A 129 11.84 -9.13 -8.85
N PHE A 130 12.99 -8.44 -8.94
CA PHE A 130 13.19 -7.14 -8.30
C PHE A 130 12.09 -6.15 -8.72
N ASP A 131 11.79 -6.05 -10.01
CA ASP A 131 10.78 -5.13 -10.53
C ASP A 131 9.36 -5.43 -10.00
N VAL A 132 9.00 -6.71 -9.86
CA VAL A 132 7.70 -7.10 -9.28
C VAL A 132 7.60 -6.70 -7.81
N VAL A 133 8.65 -6.96 -7.03
CA VAL A 133 8.71 -6.59 -5.61
C VAL A 133 8.71 -5.07 -5.45
N TYR A 134 9.58 -4.38 -6.17
CA TYR A 134 9.69 -2.93 -6.15
C TYR A 134 8.37 -2.25 -6.52
N SER A 135 7.70 -2.72 -7.58
CA SER A 135 6.37 -2.22 -7.93
C SER A 135 5.36 -2.48 -6.82
N GLY A 136 5.32 -3.69 -6.24
CA GLY A 136 4.40 -4.01 -5.14
C GLY A 136 4.57 -3.11 -3.92
N MET A 137 5.82 -2.87 -3.51
CA MET A 137 6.17 -2.01 -2.39
C MET A 137 5.92 -0.52 -2.70
N GLY A 138 6.29 -0.06 -3.90
CA GLY A 138 6.21 1.35 -4.31
C GLY A 138 4.81 1.96 -4.26
N HIS A 139 3.76 1.14 -4.33
CA HIS A 139 2.38 1.62 -4.21
C HIS A 139 1.94 1.87 -2.76
N ARG A 140 2.62 1.32 -1.75
CA ARG A 140 2.10 1.24 -0.37
C ARG A 140 3.10 1.62 0.71
N PHE A 141 4.39 1.44 0.47
CA PHE A 141 5.42 1.60 1.50
C PHE A 141 6.13 2.96 1.37
N PRO A 142 6.66 3.53 2.46
CA PRO A 142 7.47 4.74 2.41
C PRO A 142 8.69 4.56 1.50
N ALA A 143 8.99 5.58 0.70
CA ALA A 143 10.13 5.55 -0.22
C ALA A 143 11.46 5.27 0.51
N ASP A 144 11.64 5.85 1.70
CA ASP A 144 12.85 5.66 2.51
C ASP A 144 13.07 4.19 2.90
N TYR A 145 12.00 3.47 3.27
CA TYR A 145 12.07 2.03 3.55
C TYR A 145 12.49 1.23 2.32
N ILE A 146 11.90 1.53 1.15
CA ILE A 146 12.24 0.83 -0.09
C ILE A 146 13.70 1.13 -0.49
N ASN A 147 14.12 2.38 -0.35
CA ASN A 147 15.48 2.81 -0.64
C ASN A 147 16.49 2.10 0.26
N GLU A 148 16.23 2.02 1.56
CA GLU A 148 17.12 1.40 2.54
C GLU A 148 17.15 -0.13 2.39
N TYR A 149 16.00 -0.79 2.53
CA TYR A 149 15.93 -2.24 2.74
C TYR A 149 15.83 -3.06 1.45
N LEU A 150 15.60 -2.42 0.29
CA LEU A 150 15.58 -3.10 -1.01
C LEU A 150 16.68 -2.60 -1.94
N ILE A 151 16.70 -1.30 -2.27
CA ILE A 151 17.63 -0.75 -3.27
C ILE A 151 19.07 -0.74 -2.74
N ASN A 152 19.29 -0.10 -1.59
CA ASN A 152 20.62 0.02 -1.00
C ASN A 152 21.15 -1.34 -0.54
N HIS A 153 20.28 -2.20 0.01
CA HIS A 153 20.63 -3.59 0.32
C HIS A 153 21.20 -4.31 -0.91
N CYS A 154 20.48 -4.32 -2.03
CA CYS A 154 20.94 -4.93 -3.28
C CYS A 154 22.26 -4.31 -3.79
N LYS A 155 22.39 -2.98 -3.72
CA LYS A 155 23.60 -2.27 -4.15
C LYS A 155 24.81 -2.66 -3.31
N GLN A 156 24.65 -2.70 -1.98
CA GLN A 156 25.72 -3.04 -1.04
C GLN A 156 26.10 -4.52 -1.15
N ARG A 157 25.13 -5.41 -1.36
CA ARG A 157 25.37 -6.86 -1.31
C ARG A 157 25.82 -7.48 -2.61
N PHE A 158 25.32 -6.97 -3.74
CA PHE A 158 25.60 -7.55 -5.06
C PHE A 158 26.38 -6.60 -5.97
N GLY A 159 26.71 -5.38 -5.51
CA GLY A 159 27.34 -4.35 -6.35
C GLY A 159 26.44 -3.86 -7.50
N LYS A 160 25.20 -4.36 -7.58
CA LYS A 160 24.26 -4.05 -8.64
C LYS A 160 23.33 -2.96 -8.18
N SER A 161 23.47 -1.82 -8.82
CA SER A 161 22.54 -0.73 -8.62
C SER A 161 21.37 -0.97 -9.56
N PHE A 162 20.24 -1.43 -9.02
CA PHE A 162 18.96 -1.53 -9.75
C PHE A 162 18.39 -0.12 -10.06
N VAL A 163 19.26 0.86 -10.35
CA VAL A 163 18.95 2.26 -10.62
C VAL A 163 17.94 2.29 -11.74
N LYS A 164 16.69 2.48 -11.36
CA LYS A 164 15.90 3.46 -12.07
C LYS A 164 16.32 4.77 -11.43
N THR A 165 16.68 5.76 -12.25
CA THR A 165 16.59 7.15 -11.84
C THR A 165 15.32 7.24 -10.99
N PRO A 166 15.31 7.91 -9.82
CA PRO A 166 14.07 8.51 -9.42
C PRO A 166 13.77 9.47 -10.57
N GLN A 167 13.14 8.95 -11.63
CA GLN A 167 12.14 9.73 -12.27
C GLN A 167 11.32 10.10 -11.07
N ASN A 168 11.37 11.39 -10.72
CA ASN A 168 10.35 11.99 -9.92
C ASN A 168 9.05 11.68 -10.65
N LYS A 169 8.55 10.45 -10.48
CA LYS A 169 7.18 10.09 -10.63
C LYS A 169 6.56 10.40 -9.27
N LEU A 170 6.72 11.67 -8.88
CA LEU A 170 5.66 12.43 -8.22
C LEU A 170 4.38 12.47 -9.08
N TYR A 171 4.42 11.87 -10.27
CA TYR A 171 3.35 11.85 -11.23
C TYR A 171 3.34 10.50 -11.95
N HIS A 172 2.36 9.67 -11.65
CA HIS A 172 1.68 8.99 -12.74
C HIS A 172 1.06 10.10 -13.61
N ASP A 173 1.34 10.10 -14.92
CA ASP A 173 0.58 10.82 -15.96
C ASP A 173 0.83 12.34 -16.22
N TYR A 174 2.06 12.87 -16.21
CA TYR A 174 2.31 14.27 -16.69
C TYR A 174 2.03 14.50 -18.19
N GLU A 175 2.03 13.44 -19.00
CA GLU A 175 1.66 13.53 -20.42
C GLU A 175 0.15 13.45 -20.65
N LYS A 176 -0.64 13.24 -19.59
CA LYS A 176 -2.10 13.34 -19.67
C LYS A 176 -2.56 14.61 -18.96
N PRO A 177 -3.20 15.55 -19.67
CA PRO A 177 -3.69 16.80 -19.08
C PRO A 177 -4.82 16.61 -18.04
N LYS A 178 -5.26 15.36 -17.78
CA LYS A 178 -6.26 14.97 -16.78
C LYS A 178 -5.95 13.56 -16.28
N THR A 179 -5.92 13.36 -14.96
CA THR A 179 -6.01 12.02 -14.37
C THR A 179 -7.42 11.46 -14.55
N GLU A 180 -7.60 10.14 -14.43
CA GLU A 180 -8.94 9.53 -14.45
C GLU A 180 -9.86 10.12 -13.37
N PHE A 181 -9.31 10.49 -12.21
CA PHE A 181 -10.01 11.26 -11.19
C PHE A 181 -10.45 12.64 -11.66
N MET A 182 -9.58 13.44 -12.30
CA MET A 182 -9.96 14.76 -12.86
C MET A 182 -10.98 14.66 -13.99
N ARG A 183 -10.98 13.53 -14.71
CA ARG A 183 -11.93 13.23 -15.77
C ARG A 183 -13.30 12.80 -15.22
N LEU A 184 -13.31 12.01 -14.15
CA LEU A 184 -14.52 11.50 -13.50
C LEU A 184 -15.10 12.45 -12.44
N ASN A 185 -14.28 13.36 -11.87
CA ASN A 185 -14.64 14.28 -10.78
C ASN A 185 -14.10 15.71 -11.01
N PRO A 186 -14.41 16.36 -12.15
CA PRO A 186 -13.85 17.66 -12.51
C PRO A 186 -14.19 18.79 -11.52
N GLU A 187 -15.35 18.72 -10.89
CA GLU A 187 -15.84 19.75 -9.96
C GLU A 187 -15.15 19.70 -8.60
N PHE A 188 -14.89 18.48 -8.10
CA PHE A 188 -14.19 18.30 -6.83
C PHE A 188 -12.72 18.72 -6.94
N TYR A 189 -12.10 18.46 -8.08
CA TYR A 189 -10.77 18.98 -8.40
C TYR A 189 -10.74 20.52 -8.44
N GLU A 190 -11.71 21.18 -9.08
CA GLU A 190 -11.74 22.63 -9.14
C GLU A 190 -11.94 23.26 -7.75
N LEU A 191 -12.75 22.65 -6.88
CA LEU A 191 -12.91 23.10 -5.49
C LEU A 191 -11.61 23.02 -4.70
N LEU A 192 -10.87 21.91 -4.80
CA LEU A 192 -9.57 21.75 -4.13
C LEU A 192 -8.55 22.79 -4.62
N LYS A 193 -8.57 23.09 -5.91
CA LYS A 193 -7.73 24.13 -6.52
C LYS A 193 -8.07 25.53 -6.00
N GLN A 194 -9.34 25.87 -5.88
CA GLN A 194 -9.78 27.15 -5.32
C GLN A 194 -9.42 27.28 -3.83
N MET A 195 -9.54 26.20 -3.05
CA MET A 195 -9.11 26.18 -1.64
C MET A 195 -7.60 26.39 -1.49
N ALA A 196 -6.79 25.74 -2.34
CA ALA A 196 -5.34 25.91 -2.34
C ALA A 196 -4.93 27.36 -2.70
N LEU A 197 -5.60 27.98 -3.67
CA LEU A 197 -5.38 29.39 -4.04
C LEU A 197 -5.82 30.38 -2.95
N PHE A 198 -6.86 30.04 -2.18
CA PHE A 198 -7.39 30.91 -1.14
C PHE A 198 -6.59 30.87 0.17
N PHE A 199 -6.06 29.70 0.56
CA PHE A 199 -5.30 29.51 1.79
C PHE A 199 -3.77 29.55 1.61
N GLY A 200 -3.26 29.41 0.39
CA GLY A 200 -1.83 29.17 0.13
C GLY A 200 -0.87 30.31 0.49
N ASP A 201 -1.33 31.56 0.55
CA ASP A 201 -0.44 32.74 0.55
C ASP A 201 -0.73 33.80 1.64
N ASP A 202 -1.59 33.54 2.64
CA ASP A 202 -1.96 34.55 3.65
C ASP A 202 -2.13 33.98 5.07
N ASN A 203 -1.10 34.14 5.90
CA ASN A 203 -1.05 33.62 7.27
C ASN A 203 -2.13 34.19 8.20
N ASN A 204 -2.59 35.43 7.99
CA ASN A 204 -3.67 36.02 8.80
C ASN A 204 -5.04 35.37 8.49
N LYS A 205 -5.23 34.87 7.27
CA LYS A 205 -6.43 34.11 6.87
C LYS A 205 -6.40 32.67 7.38
N ALA A 206 -5.22 32.07 7.50
CA ALA A 206 -5.08 30.74 8.10
C ALA A 206 -5.31 30.77 9.63
N GLU A 207 -4.81 31.78 10.32
CA GLU A 207 -4.93 31.92 11.79
C GLU A 207 -6.33 32.25 12.29
N THR A 208 -7.21 32.79 11.43
CA THR A 208 -8.62 33.10 11.75
C THR A 208 -9.56 31.92 11.53
N VAL A 209 -9.08 30.83 10.91
CA VAL A 209 -9.87 29.63 10.65
C VAL A 209 -9.68 28.65 11.80
N LYS A 210 -10.79 28.29 12.46
CA LYS A 210 -10.83 27.22 13.47
C LYS A 210 -11.49 25.99 12.87
N PRO A 211 -10.73 25.09 12.22
CA PRO A 211 -11.30 23.93 11.57
C PRO A 211 -11.95 23.01 12.60
N THR A 212 -13.15 22.52 12.29
CA THR A 212 -13.79 21.48 13.09
C THR A 212 -13.08 20.13 12.88
N PRO A 213 -13.16 19.17 13.83
CA PRO A 213 -12.56 17.84 13.66
C PRO A 213 -12.96 17.13 12.35
N GLU A 214 -14.18 17.36 11.86
CA GLU A 214 -14.68 16.83 10.59
C GLU A 214 -14.01 17.47 9.36
N MET A 215 -13.72 18.77 9.40
CA MET A 215 -13.02 19.48 8.32
C MET A 215 -11.55 19.08 8.27
N PHE A 216 -10.95 18.83 9.44
CA PHE A 216 -9.58 18.33 9.53
C PHE A 216 -9.47 16.89 8.99
N ARG A 217 -10.47 16.04 9.26
CA ARG A 217 -10.57 14.68 8.69
C ARG A 217 -10.73 14.71 7.17
N LEU A 218 -11.49 15.65 6.62
CA LEU A 218 -11.70 15.76 5.17
C LEU A 218 -10.43 16.24 4.45
N LEU A 219 -9.72 17.21 5.05
CA LEU A 219 -8.47 17.74 4.50
C LEU A 219 -7.36 16.68 4.48
N ALA A 220 -7.22 15.90 5.57
CA ALA A 220 -6.29 14.78 5.66
C ALA A 220 -6.56 13.70 4.61
N LYS A 221 -7.84 13.41 4.33
CA LYS A 221 -8.25 12.47 3.28
C LYS A 221 -7.98 13.00 1.87
N CYS A 222 -8.16 14.29 1.62
CA CYS A 222 -7.90 14.89 0.31
C CYS A 222 -6.39 15.02 0.01
N ALA A 223 -5.57 15.31 1.02
CA ALA A 223 -4.11 15.39 0.88
C ALA A 223 -3.48 14.01 0.65
N GLU A 224 -3.96 12.98 1.35
CA GLU A 224 -3.51 11.59 1.18
C GLU A 224 -3.94 11.02 -0.19
N ALA A 225 -5.17 11.30 -0.62
CA ALA A 225 -5.67 11.01 -1.96
C ALA A 225 -4.87 11.67 -3.09
N ALA A 226 -4.49 12.94 -2.93
CA ALA A 226 -3.69 13.67 -3.91
C ALA A 226 -2.25 13.16 -3.99
N ALA A 227 -1.65 12.74 -2.87
CA ALA A 227 -0.30 12.17 -2.82
C ALA A 227 -0.20 10.76 -3.42
N ARG A 228 -1.32 10.05 -3.58
CA ARG A 228 -1.39 8.66 -4.08
C ARG A 228 -1.95 8.51 -5.49
N GLY A 229 -2.62 9.53 -6.03
CA GLY A 229 -3.16 9.51 -7.40
C GLY A 229 -4.40 8.61 -7.59
N GLU A 230 -4.99 8.11 -6.51
CA GLU A 230 -6.11 7.16 -6.50
C GLU A 230 -7.21 7.67 -5.55
N LEU A 231 -8.45 7.81 -6.03
CA LEU A 231 -9.62 8.03 -5.19
C LEU A 231 -10.67 6.96 -5.50
N ASP A 232 -10.78 5.96 -4.61
CA ASP A 232 -11.85 4.96 -4.57
C ASP A 232 -12.70 5.16 -3.30
N PHE A 233 -14.03 5.21 -3.46
CA PHE A 233 -15.01 5.45 -2.39
C PHE A 233 -15.83 4.19 -2.12
N GLY A 234 -15.28 3.30 -1.29
CA GLY A 234 -16.04 2.22 -0.66
C GLY A 234 -16.76 2.70 0.59
N HIS A 235 -18.01 3.15 0.44
CA HIS A 235 -19.08 3.35 1.45
C HIS A 235 -19.54 4.81 1.78
N MET A 236 -20.66 5.16 1.13
CA MET A 236 -21.70 6.20 1.29
C MET A 236 -21.58 7.36 2.31
N ILE A 237 -21.80 8.59 1.83
CA ILE A 237 -22.12 9.78 2.63
C ILE A 237 -23.58 9.70 3.13
N PRO A 238 -23.86 9.82 4.45
CA PRO A 238 -25.23 9.87 4.99
C PRO A 238 -26.03 11.11 4.54
N ARG A 239 -27.30 10.97 4.14
CA ARG A 239 -28.18 12.09 3.67
C ARG A 239 -28.25 13.27 4.66
N GLU A 240 -28.22 12.99 5.94
CA GLU A 240 -28.25 14.01 7.00
C GLU A 240 -26.98 14.88 7.02
N MET A 241 -25.85 14.31 6.60
CA MET A 241 -24.59 14.99 6.44
C MET A 241 -24.65 15.97 5.25
N TYR A 242 -25.31 15.57 4.16
CA TYR A 242 -25.57 16.44 2.99
C TYR A 242 -26.48 17.63 3.35
N ASN A 243 -27.60 17.39 4.03
CA ASN A 243 -28.56 18.45 4.37
C ASN A 243 -27.98 19.49 5.35
N ARG A 244 -27.07 19.06 6.24
CA ARG A 244 -26.33 19.96 7.14
C ARG A 244 -25.26 20.77 6.39
N LEU A 245 -24.55 20.15 5.45
CA LEU A 245 -23.57 20.83 4.58
C LEU A 245 -24.24 21.88 3.67
N ALA A 246 -25.39 21.57 3.07
CA ALA A 246 -26.14 22.49 2.21
C ALA A 246 -26.66 23.72 2.99
N SER A 247 -27.14 23.51 4.22
CA SER A 247 -27.61 24.60 5.08
C SER A 247 -26.48 25.52 5.55
N GLU A 248 -25.31 24.96 5.92
CA GLU A 248 -24.17 25.78 6.34
C GLU A 248 -23.52 26.53 5.19
N PHE A 249 -23.41 25.90 4.01
CA PHE A 249 -22.94 26.59 2.82
C PHE A 249 -23.88 27.74 2.42
N GLN A 250 -25.20 27.54 2.46
CA GLN A 250 -26.19 28.61 2.23
C GLN A 250 -26.05 29.75 3.25
N ARG A 251 -25.78 29.43 4.51
CA ARG A 251 -25.63 30.43 5.58
C ARG A 251 -24.35 31.26 5.42
N ILE A 252 -23.24 30.64 5.05
CA ILE A 252 -21.92 31.30 4.92
C ILE A 252 -21.82 32.07 3.61
N SER A 253 -22.39 31.54 2.51
CA SER A 253 -22.29 32.13 1.17
C SER A 253 -23.48 33.00 0.77
N GLY A 254 -24.64 32.86 1.43
CA GLY A 254 -25.90 33.53 1.07
C GLY A 254 -26.63 32.91 -0.14
N VAL A 255 -26.07 31.88 -0.77
CA VAL A 255 -26.62 31.26 -1.99
C VAL A 255 -27.67 30.20 -1.63
N ARG A 256 -28.89 30.27 -2.19
CA ARG A 256 -29.95 29.26 -1.96
C ARG A 256 -29.61 27.91 -2.58
N VAL A 257 -29.70 26.84 -1.80
CA VAL A 257 -29.35 25.47 -2.20
C VAL A 257 -30.53 24.53 -1.91
N LYS A 258 -30.72 23.48 -2.73
CA LYS A 258 -31.77 22.47 -2.50
C LYS A 258 -31.27 21.35 -1.56
N SER A 259 -32.10 20.97 -0.58
CA SER A 259 -31.89 19.80 0.27
C SER A 259 -32.26 18.50 -0.47
N LEU A 260 -31.67 17.37 -0.05
CA LEU A 260 -32.02 16.02 -0.50
C LEU A 260 -32.96 15.32 0.49
#